data_AF-A0A944BWX3-F1
#
_entry.id   AF-A0A944BWX3-F1
#
_cell.length_a   1.000
_cell.length_b   1.000
_cell.length_c   1.000
_cell.angle_alpha   90.00
_cell.angle_beta   90.00
_cell.angle_gamma   90.00
#
_symmetry.space_group_name_H-M   'P 1'
#
loop_
_entity.id
_entity.type
_entity.pdbx_description
1 polymer ?
#
loop_
_entity_poly.entity_id
_entity_poly.type
_entity_poly.pdbx_seq_one_letter_code
_entity_poly.pdbx_strand_id
1 'polypeptide(L)'
;MRKKFFVITWSVLLSLLLLGILGTFCINRGWIGYMPPIAELQNPISRYASQIISADGRLMGTWSRNENRVFVDYDSISPYI
;
A
#
# COMPACT_ATOMS: atom_id res chain seq x y z
N MET A 1 -27.75 -20.81 -36.49
CA MET A 1 -27.77 -20.12 -35.17
C MET A 1 -26.67 -20.60 -34.22
N ARG A 2 -26.40 -21.92 -34.13
CA ARG A 2 -25.40 -22.52 -33.22
C ARG A 2 -23.95 -21.98 -33.36
N LYS A 3 -23.45 -21.78 -34.58
CA LYS A 3 -22.08 -21.26 -34.82
C LYS A 3 -21.91 -19.80 -34.35
N LYS A 4 -22.91 -18.94 -34.58
CA LYS A 4 -22.88 -17.54 -34.15
C LYS A 4 -22.87 -17.43 -32.62
N PHE A 5 -23.70 -18.22 -31.94
CA PHE A 5 -23.71 -18.30 -30.48
C PHE A 5 -22.35 -18.74 -29.92
N PHE A 6 -21.77 -19.80 -30.48
CA PHE A 6 -20.44 -20.26 -30.08
C PHE A 6 -19.37 -19.18 -30.23
N VAL A 7 -19.30 -18.52 -31.39
CA VAL A 7 -18.33 -17.44 -31.63
C VAL A 7 -18.54 -16.26 -30.69
N ILE A 8 -19.78 -15.87 -30.42
CA ILE A 8 -20.09 -14.78 -29.48
C ILE A 8 -19.59 -15.13 -28.08
N THR A 9 -19.95 -16.30 -27.55
CA THR A 9 -19.55 -16.71 -26.19
C THR A 9 -18.03 -16.74 -26.02
N TRP A 10 -17.30 -17.32 -26.99
CA TRP A 10 -15.84 -17.35 -26.94
C TRP A 10 -15.20 -15.97 -27.15
N SER A 11 -15.79 -15.12 -27.98
CA SER A 11 -15.30 -13.75 -28.18
C SER A 11 -15.45 -12.90 -26.92
N VAL A 12 -16.57 -13.03 -26.20
CA VAL A 12 -16.81 -12.35 -24.93
C VAL A 12 -15.81 -12.83 -23.88
N LEU A 13 -15.61 -14.14 -23.77
CA LEU A 13 -14.66 -14.73 -22.83
C LEU A 13 -13.22 -14.27 -23.12
N LEU A 14 -12.80 -14.27 -24.38
CA LEU A 14 -11.49 -13.77 -24.80
C LEU A 14 -11.35 -12.26 -24.50
N SER A 15 -12.40 -11.48 -24.74
CA SER A 15 -12.39 -10.04 -24.46
C SER A 15 -12.22 -9.73 -22.97
N LEU A 16 -12.86 -10.50 -22.09
CA LEU A 16 -12.72 -10.36 -20.64
C LEU A 16 -11.31 -10.69 -20.17
N LEU A 17 -10.70 -11.75 -20.71
CA LEU A 17 -9.30 -12.09 -20.44
C LEU A 17 -8.35 -10.97 -20.90
N LEU A 18 -8.55 -10.44 -22.12
CA LEU A 18 -7.78 -9.33 -22.65
C LEU A 18 -7.91 -8.07 -21.80
N LEU A 19 -9.13 -7.73 -21.35
CA LEU A 19 -9.38 -6.61 -20.45
C LEU A 19 -8.65 -6.78 -19.11
N GLY A 20 -8.61 -8.00 -18.56
CA GLY A 20 -7.86 -8.28 -17.34
C GLY A 20 -6.35 -8.05 -17.50
N ILE A 21 -5.77 -8.53 -18.61
CA ILE A 21 -4.34 -8.34 -18.92
C ILE A 21 -4.01 -6.87 -19.18
N LEU A 22 -4.86 -6.17 -19.93
CA LEU A 22 -4.69 -4.74 -20.18
C LEU A 22 -4.81 -3.94 -18.88
N GLY A 23 -5.74 -4.30 -18.00
CA GLY A 23 -5.91 -3.67 -16.69
C GLY A 23 -4.66 -3.77 -15.83
N THR A 24 -4.10 -4.97 -15.68
CA THR A 24 -2.86 -5.17 -14.91
C THR A 24 -1.65 -4.48 -15.55
N PHE A 25 -1.58 -4.45 -16.89
CA PHE A 25 -0.55 -3.70 -17.61
C PHE A 25 -0.64 -2.19 -17.36
N CYS A 26 -1.85 -1.60 -17.40
CA CYS A 26 -2.08 -0.19 -17.12
C CYS A 26 -1.70 0.18 -15.68
N ILE A 27 -1.97 -0.71 -14.71
CA ILE A 27 -1.58 -0.53 -13.31
C ILE A 27 -0.06 -0.58 -13.17
N ASN A 28 0.61 -1.55 -13.80
CA ASN A 28 2.08 -1.66 -13.78
C ASN A 28 2.75 -0.42 -14.38
N ARG A 29 2.19 0.12 -15.48
CA ARG A 29 2.66 1.38 -16.09
C ARG A 29 2.34 2.63 -15.28
N GLY A 30 1.53 2.53 -14.22
CA GLY A 30 1.10 3.66 -13.40
C GLY A 30 0.05 4.57 -14.04
N TRP A 31 -0.62 4.11 -15.11
CA TRP A 31 -1.67 4.90 -15.78
C TRP A 31 -2.95 5.01 -14.94
N ILE A 32 -3.22 4.02 -14.08
CA ILE A 32 -4.42 3.96 -13.22
C ILE A 32 -3.97 3.95 -11.74
N GLY A 33 -3.16 4.95 -11.37
CA GLY A 33 -2.68 5.14 -10.01
C GLY A 33 -1.26 4.62 -9.76
N TYR A 34 -0.68 5.07 -8.65
CA TYR A 34 0.67 4.72 -8.26
C TYR A 34 0.73 3.29 -7.70
N MET A 35 1.52 2.44 -8.35
CA MET A 35 1.93 1.14 -7.80
C MET A 35 3.28 1.33 -7.11
N PRO A 36 3.36 1.23 -5.77
CA PRO A 36 4.64 1.35 -5.06
C PRO A 36 5.58 0.19 -5.45
N PRO A 37 6.90 0.41 -5.38
CA PRO A 37 7.89 -0.64 -5.56
C PRO A 37 7.65 -1.82 -4.61
N ILE A 38 7.97 -3.03 -5.08
CA ILE A 38 7.82 -4.26 -4.28
C ILE A 38 8.62 -4.18 -2.97
N ALA A 39 9.78 -3.50 -2.98
CA ALA A 39 10.60 -3.32 -1.79
C ALA A 39 9.86 -2.56 -0.67
N GLU A 40 9.07 -1.54 -1.03
CA GLU A 40 8.24 -0.79 -0.08
C GLU A 40 7.02 -1.60 0.39
N LEU A 41 6.49 -2.49 -0.46
CA LEU A 41 5.42 -3.41 -0.07
C LEU A 41 5.91 -4.48 0.92
N GLN A 42 7.15 -4.95 0.76
CA GLN A 42 7.76 -5.93 1.66
C GLN A 42 8.16 -5.31 3.00
N ASN A 43 8.58 -4.05 3.01
CA ASN A 43 8.96 -3.31 4.20
C ASN A 43 8.16 -2.01 4.25
N PRO A 44 6.87 -2.06 4.64
CA PRO A 44 6.02 -0.89 4.66
C PRO A 44 6.61 0.17 5.58
N ILE A 45 6.75 1.39 5.04
CA ILE A 45 7.24 2.55 5.77
C ILE A 45 6.32 2.78 6.98
N SER A 46 6.90 2.86 8.18
CA SER A 46 6.12 3.20 9.38
C SER A 46 5.52 4.60 9.22
N ARG A 47 4.19 4.68 9.27
CA ARG A 47 3.46 5.97 9.24
C ARG A 47 3.43 6.66 10.61
N TYR A 48 4.04 6.06 11.62
CA TYR A 48 4.11 6.65 12.95
C TYR A 48 5.30 7.59 13.05
N ALA A 49 5.03 8.84 13.44
CA ALA A 49 6.06 9.82 13.79
C ALA A 49 6.16 9.93 15.32
N SER A 50 7.38 9.94 15.84
CA SER A 50 7.62 10.26 17.26
C SER A 50 7.25 11.73 17.51
N GLN A 51 6.61 12.00 18.64
CA GLN A 51 6.27 13.36 19.06
C GLN A 51 7.32 13.88 20.04
N ILE A 52 7.79 15.11 19.83
CA ILE A 52 8.69 15.80 20.75
C ILE A 52 7.83 16.67 21.64
N ILE A 53 7.76 16.32 22.92
CA ILE A 53 6.95 17.01 23.92
C ILE A 53 7.91 17.70 24.91
N SER A 54 7.67 18.97 25.17
CA SER A 54 8.40 19.76 26.17
C SER A 54 8.01 19.33 27.59
N ALA A 55 8.85 19.65 28.59
CA ALA A 55 8.61 19.30 29.99
C ALA A 55 7.32 19.90 30.58
N ASP A 56 6.80 20.97 29.96
CA ASP A 56 5.52 21.60 30.27
C ASP A 56 4.31 20.96 29.53
N GLY A 57 4.53 19.82 28.86
CA GLY A 57 3.49 19.07 28.14
C GLY A 57 3.14 19.62 26.75
N ARG A 58 3.88 20.62 26.24
CA ARG A 58 3.60 21.21 24.92
C ARG A 58 4.26 20.43 23.79
N LEU A 59 3.49 20.14 22.73
CA LEU A 59 4.02 19.53 21.50
C LEU A 59 4.93 20.53 20.76
N MET A 60 6.21 20.19 20.65
CA MET A 60 7.20 20.99 19.94
C MET A 60 7.33 20.61 18.46
N GLY A 61 7.01 19.36 18.12
CA GLY A 61 7.05 18.89 16.74
C GLY A 61 6.95 17.37 16.62
N THR A 62 7.01 16.91 15.38
CA THR A 62 6.97 15.48 15.03
C THR A 62 8.23 15.10 14.27
N TRP A 63 8.88 14.03 14.69
CA TRP A 63 10.05 13.44 14.03
C TRP A 63 9.67 12.09 13.46
N SER A 64 9.84 11.93 12.15
CA SER A 64 9.59 10.65 11.46
C SER A 64 10.88 10.17 10.80
N ARG A 65 11.18 8.88 10.97
CA ARG A 65 12.29 8.21 10.30
C ARG A 65 11.80 6.85 9.82
N ASN A 66 12.25 6.46 8.63
CA ASN A 66 11.90 5.18 8.01
C ASN A 66 12.65 4.01 8.70
N GLU A 67 12.19 3.62 9.88
CA GLU A 67 12.75 2.55 10.71
C GLU A 67 11.63 1.64 11.23
N ASN A 68 11.97 0.40 11.60
CA ASN A 68 11.06 -0.54 12.26
C ASN A 68 10.83 -0.11 13.73
N ARG A 69 9.98 0.88 13.94
CA ARG A 69 9.57 1.35 15.28
C ARG A 69 8.09 1.11 15.50
N VAL A 70 7.76 0.62 16.69
CA VAL A 70 6.39 0.48 17.18
C VAL A 70 6.16 1.55 18.24
N PHE A 71 4.96 2.11 18.28
CA PHE A 71 4.58 3.03 19.35
C PHE A 71 4.54 2.30 20.69
N VAL A 72 5.19 2.88 21.70
CA VAL A 72 5.27 2.37 23.08
C VAL A 72 5.06 3.57 23.99
N ASP A 73 4.06 3.50 24.87
CA ASP A 73 3.82 4.53 25.88
C ASP A 73 4.93 4.52 26.93
N TYR A 74 5.24 5.68 27.53
CA TYR A 74 6.29 5.80 28.53
C TYR A 74 6.11 4.80 29.70
N ASP A 75 4.87 4.63 30.15
CA ASP A 75 4.53 3.72 31.27
C ASP A 75 4.76 2.23 30.93
N SER A 76 4.91 1.90 29.66
CA SER A 76 5.20 0.53 29.19
C SER A 76 6.68 0.24 29.02
N ILE A 77 7.55 1.23 29.27
CA ILE A 77 9.02 1.05 29.27
C ILE A 77 9.45 0.51 30.63
N SER A 78 10.26 -0.55 30.62
CA SER A 78 10.83 -1.11 31.85
C SER A 78 11.67 -0.06 32.59
N PRO A 79 11.52 0.11 33.91
CA PRO A 79 12.33 1.05 34.70
C PRO A 79 13.80 0.60 34.85
N TYR A 80 14.17 -0.56 34.29
CA TYR A 80 15.53 -1.12 34.31
C TYR A 80 16.27 -0.98 32.97
N ILE A 81 15.75 -0.17 32.05
CA ILE A 81 16.39 0.24 30.78
C ILE A 81 17.08 1.58 31.01
#